data_AF-M1YJ30-F1
#
_entry.id   AF-M1YJ30-F1
#
_cell.length_a   1.000
_cell.length_b   1.000
_cell.length_c   1.000
_cell.angle_alpha   90.00
_cell.angle_beta   90.00
_cell.angle_gamma   90.00
#
_symmetry.space_group_name_H-M   'P 1'
#
loop_
_entity.id
_entity.type
_entity.pdbx_description
1 polymer ?
#
loop_
_entity_poly.entity_id
_entity_poly.type
_entity_poly.pdbx_seq_one_letter_code
_entity_poly.pdbx_strand_id
1 'polypeptide(L)'
;MGGKDRHPNQGTGRKTGKFAFPANPLTIEIMKIINQYSRRLPFNIEKLTRKLLKAVPNEHLVGLDSITLMDEFQQNKYKNALGLYRKKHGLQPARIEIALGNIYGTSPFILCLIPLAGKLLYAKVLFHEIGHHYQYFTHSVSKKEAEGFAENYGKRHTVKAIKGWLYVLRPLRPAIRWINSKLDD
;
A
#
# COMPACT_ATOMS: atom_id res chain seq x y z
N MET A 1 12.45 -20.71 66.33
CA MET A 1 12.48 -21.96 65.54
C MET A 1 11.30 -21.88 64.59
N GLY A 2 11.40 -21.77 63.27
CA GLY A 2 12.45 -22.17 62.33
C GLY A 2 11.70 -22.85 61.18
N GLY A 3 11.62 -22.21 60.01
CA GLY A 3 10.92 -22.79 58.86
C GLY A 3 10.56 -21.74 57.80
N LYS A 4 11.57 -21.26 57.09
CA LYS A 4 11.42 -20.51 55.83
C LYS A 4 11.25 -21.53 54.71
N ASP A 5 10.07 -21.58 54.10
CA ASP A 5 9.89 -22.24 52.81
C ASP A 5 9.55 -21.19 51.75
N ARG A 6 10.57 -20.80 50.97
CA ARG A 6 10.44 -20.12 49.69
C ARG A 6 10.71 -21.15 48.60
N HIS A 7 9.80 -21.34 47.65
CA HIS A 7 10.08 -21.79 46.29
C HIS A 7 8.82 -21.62 45.39
N PRO A 8 8.93 -21.65 44.05
CA PRO A 8 8.96 -20.42 43.26
C PRO A 8 7.77 -20.22 42.30
N ASN A 9 7.66 -18.96 41.88
CA ASN A 9 6.97 -18.42 40.72
C ASN A 9 7.02 -19.34 39.48
N GLN A 10 5.85 -19.85 39.06
CA GLN A 10 5.68 -20.44 37.72
C GLN A 10 4.80 -19.51 36.89
N GLY A 11 5.47 -18.65 36.12
CA GLY A 11 4.85 -17.90 35.03
C GLY A 11 4.31 -18.86 33.98
N THR A 12 3.00 -19.01 33.93
CA THR A 12 2.32 -19.68 32.84
C THR A 12 2.28 -18.73 31.65
N GLY A 13 3.24 -18.94 30.74
CA GLY A 13 3.31 -18.23 29.47
C GLY A 13 1.98 -18.34 28.73
N ARG A 14 1.31 -17.19 28.55
CA ARG A 14 0.25 -17.04 27.56
C ARG A 14 0.88 -17.33 26.19
N LYS A 15 0.67 -18.56 25.70
CA LYS A 15 0.87 -18.90 24.29
C LYS A 15 0.03 -17.91 23.50
N THR A 16 0.69 -16.98 22.83
CA THR A 16 0.08 -16.12 21.82
C THR A 16 -0.42 -17.04 20.71
N GLY A 17 -1.70 -17.40 20.80
CA GLY A 17 -2.41 -18.04 19.71
C GLY A 17 -2.28 -17.12 18.51
N LYS A 18 -1.40 -17.47 17.58
CA LYS A 18 -1.48 -16.98 16.21
C LYS A 18 -2.83 -17.49 15.70
N PHE A 19 -3.85 -16.65 15.78
CA PHE A 19 -5.08 -16.85 15.02
C PHE A 19 -4.69 -16.76 13.55
N ALA A 20 -4.28 -17.90 12.99
CA ALA A 20 -4.18 -18.09 11.56
C ALA A 20 -5.61 -18.10 11.04
N PHE A 21 -6.13 -16.93 10.68
CA PHE A 21 -7.33 -16.86 9.87
C PHE A 21 -7.02 -17.58 8.55
N PRO A 22 -7.82 -18.57 8.13
CA PRO A 22 -7.59 -19.24 6.86
C PRO A 22 -7.64 -18.20 5.74
N ALA A 23 -6.54 -18.10 5.00
CA ALA A 23 -6.37 -17.24 3.85
C ALA A 23 -7.43 -17.61 2.80
N ASN A 24 -8.52 -16.84 2.73
CA ASN A 24 -9.55 -17.10 1.74
C ASN A 24 -9.13 -16.45 0.41
N PRO A 25 -8.91 -17.20 -0.69
CA PRO A 25 -8.61 -16.62 -2.00
C PRO A 25 -9.72 -15.70 -2.54
N LEU A 26 -10.93 -15.76 -1.96
CA LEU A 26 -12.09 -14.95 -2.33
C LEU A 26 -11.99 -13.46 -1.93
N THR A 27 -11.13 -13.09 -0.97
CA THR A 27 -11.13 -11.72 -0.42
C THR A 27 -10.74 -10.65 -1.46
N ILE A 28 -9.87 -10.99 -2.43
CA ILE A 28 -9.45 -10.07 -3.50
C ILE A 28 -10.56 -9.86 -4.54
N GLU A 29 -11.39 -10.87 -4.81
CA GLU A 29 -12.51 -10.74 -5.74
C GLU A 29 -13.66 -9.91 -5.15
N ILE A 30 -13.82 -9.95 -3.82
CA ILE A 30 -14.91 -9.28 -3.11
C ILE A 30 -14.62 -7.80 -2.85
N MET A 31 -13.34 -7.38 -2.77
CA MET A 31 -13.01 -5.98 -2.46
C MET A 31 -13.51 -5.03 -3.56
N LYS A 32 -14.28 -4.02 -3.14
CA LYS A 32 -14.91 -3.07 -4.07
C LYS A 32 -13.87 -2.07 -4.57
N ILE A 33 -13.83 -1.88 -5.88
CA ILE A 33 -13.06 -0.81 -6.49
C ILE A 33 -14.07 0.18 -7.06
N ILE A 34 -14.10 1.38 -6.50
CA ILE A 34 -15.04 2.43 -6.87
C ILE A 34 -14.24 3.46 -7.68
N ASN A 35 -14.52 3.53 -8.97
CA ASN A 35 -13.86 4.47 -9.86
C ASN A 35 -14.72 5.72 -10.05
N GLN A 36 -14.33 6.80 -9.38
CA GLN A 36 -14.94 8.13 -9.48
C GLN A 36 -14.05 9.10 -10.26
N TYR A 37 -12.98 8.59 -10.88
CA TYR A 37 -12.07 9.43 -11.65
C TYR A 37 -12.68 9.78 -13.00
N SER A 38 -12.83 11.08 -13.27
CA SER A 38 -13.53 11.57 -14.45
C SER A 38 -12.68 11.60 -15.72
N ARG A 39 -11.35 11.63 -15.60
CA ARG A 39 -10.44 11.78 -16.76
C ARG A 39 -10.03 10.45 -17.35
N ARG A 40 -9.69 10.45 -18.64
CA ARG A 40 -9.18 9.26 -19.33
C ARG A 40 -7.70 9.03 -19.02
N LEU A 41 -7.36 7.79 -18.69
CA LEU A 41 -5.98 7.32 -18.58
C LEU A 41 -5.64 6.44 -19.79
N PRO A 42 -4.35 6.37 -20.20
CA PRO A 42 -3.92 5.50 -21.29
C PRO A 42 -3.96 4.00 -20.94
N PHE A 43 -4.54 3.64 -19.80
CA PHE A 43 -4.72 2.26 -19.35
C PHE A 43 -5.94 2.16 -18.42
N ASN A 44 -6.47 0.95 -18.28
CA ASN A 44 -7.56 0.66 -17.34
C ASN A 44 -7.01 0.61 -15.90
N ILE A 45 -7.34 1.64 -15.10
CA ILE A 45 -6.86 1.77 -13.73
C ILE A 45 -7.43 0.68 -12.82
N GLU A 46 -8.71 0.33 -12.94
CA GLU A 46 -9.32 -0.72 -12.11
C GLU A 46 -8.66 -2.08 -12.34
N LYS A 47 -8.39 -2.43 -13.60
CA LYS A 47 -7.67 -3.64 -13.96
C LYS A 47 -6.25 -3.63 -13.39
N LEU A 48 -5.58 -2.46 -13.41
CA LEU A 48 -4.29 -2.28 -12.77
C LEU A 48 -4.38 -2.49 -11.25
N THR A 49 -5.33 -1.86 -10.57
CA THR A 49 -5.58 -2.01 -9.14
C THR A 49 -5.76 -3.48 -8.79
N ARG A 50 -6.66 -4.20 -9.48
CA ARG A 50 -6.87 -5.64 -9.26
C ARG A 50 -5.59 -6.45 -9.45
N LYS A 51 -4.79 -6.13 -10.48
CA LYS A 51 -3.51 -6.79 -10.72
C LYS A 51 -2.52 -6.54 -9.58
N LEU A 52 -2.44 -5.32 -9.07
CA LEU A 52 -1.53 -4.97 -7.96
C LEU A 52 -1.96 -5.63 -6.65
N LEU A 53 -3.27 -5.72 -6.38
CA LEU A 53 -3.80 -6.39 -5.20
C LEU A 53 -3.45 -7.88 -5.15
N LYS A 54 -3.35 -8.56 -6.29
CA LYS A 54 -2.87 -9.95 -6.36
C LYS A 54 -1.43 -10.12 -5.86
N ALA A 55 -0.63 -9.06 -5.77
CA ALA A 55 0.72 -9.09 -5.21
C ALA A 55 0.74 -8.92 -3.68
N VAL A 56 -0.43 -8.67 -3.07
CA VAL A 56 -0.61 -8.48 -1.63
C VAL A 56 -1.16 -9.76 -1.01
N PRO A 57 -0.58 -10.26 0.09
CA PRO A 57 -1.17 -11.36 0.86
C PRO A 57 -2.59 -10.99 1.32
N ASN A 58 -3.54 -11.92 1.19
CA ASN A 58 -4.95 -11.66 1.48
C ASN A 58 -5.17 -11.22 2.93
N GLU A 59 -4.35 -11.71 3.85
CA GLU A 59 -4.38 -11.37 5.27
C GLU A 59 -4.14 -9.88 5.50
N HIS A 60 -3.37 -9.23 4.63
CA HIS A 60 -3.07 -7.80 4.71
C HIS A 60 -4.22 -6.93 4.16
N LEU A 61 -5.25 -7.54 3.57
CA LEU A 61 -6.44 -6.85 3.05
C LEU A 61 -7.67 -7.10 3.94
N VAL A 62 -7.56 -7.96 4.96
CA VAL A 62 -8.68 -8.31 5.84
C VAL A 62 -9.16 -7.06 6.59
N GLY A 63 -10.47 -6.79 6.47
CA GLY A 63 -11.11 -5.64 7.09
C GLY A 63 -11.09 -4.36 6.25
N LEU A 64 -10.46 -4.38 5.07
CA LEU A 64 -10.59 -3.34 4.05
C LEU A 64 -11.81 -3.65 3.17
N ASP A 65 -12.75 -2.71 3.05
CA ASP A 65 -13.98 -2.89 2.26
C ASP A 65 -13.81 -2.43 0.81
N SER A 66 -13.17 -1.26 0.64
CA SER A 66 -13.14 -0.60 -0.67
C SER A 66 -11.88 0.21 -0.92
N ILE A 67 -11.58 0.37 -2.21
CA ILE A 67 -10.62 1.32 -2.76
C ILE A 67 -11.38 2.28 -3.67
N THR A 68 -11.34 3.57 -3.34
CA THR A 68 -11.95 4.62 -4.14
C THR A 68 -10.88 5.39 -4.90
N LEU A 69 -11.04 5.45 -6.22
CA LEU A 69 -10.18 6.21 -7.13
C LEU A 69 -10.91 7.51 -7.48
N MET A 70 -10.32 8.66 -7.19
CA MET A 70 -10.99 9.96 -7.33
C MET A 70 -10.08 11.01 -7.97
N ASP A 71 -10.66 12.10 -8.46
CA ASP A 71 -9.90 13.23 -8.99
C ASP A 71 -9.08 13.91 -7.89
N GLU A 72 -9.74 14.36 -6.83
CA GLU A 72 -9.11 15.09 -5.72
C GLU A 72 -9.83 14.83 -4.39
N PHE A 73 -9.13 15.16 -3.30
CA PHE A 73 -9.72 15.13 -1.97
C PHE A 73 -10.53 16.39 -1.69
N GLN A 74 -11.77 16.21 -1.20
CA GLN A 74 -12.67 17.33 -0.87
C GLN A 74 -12.19 18.17 0.32
N GLN A 75 -11.37 17.59 1.22
CA GLN A 75 -10.88 18.27 2.42
C GLN A 75 -9.56 18.99 2.12
N ASN A 76 -9.53 20.31 2.32
CA ASN A 76 -8.34 21.15 2.06
C ASN A 76 -7.04 20.66 2.71
N LYS A 77 -7.12 20.08 3.92
CA LYS A 77 -5.96 19.50 4.61
C LYS A 77 -5.24 18.42 3.79
N TYR A 78 -5.96 17.73 2.92
CA TYR A 78 -5.46 16.60 2.15
C TYR A 78 -5.35 16.89 0.65
N LYS A 79 -5.49 18.16 0.24
CA LYS A 79 -5.53 18.54 -1.17
C LYS A 79 -4.30 18.05 -1.96
N ASN A 80 -3.14 17.98 -1.31
CA ASN A 80 -1.88 17.54 -1.91
C ASN A 80 -1.54 16.06 -1.62
N ALA A 81 -2.37 15.33 -0.88
CA ALA A 81 -2.13 13.93 -0.59
C ALA A 81 -2.34 13.09 -1.86
N LEU A 82 -1.55 12.02 -2.03
CA LEU A 82 -1.73 11.08 -3.16
C LEU A 82 -2.71 9.96 -2.81
N GLY A 83 -2.75 9.58 -1.53
CA GLY A 83 -3.59 8.52 -1.00
C GLY A 83 -3.93 8.79 0.47
N LEU A 84 -5.01 8.16 0.93
CA LEU A 84 -5.43 8.16 2.33
C LEU A 84 -6.08 6.83 2.71
N TYR A 85 -5.51 6.21 3.73
CA TYR A 85 -6.19 5.16 4.47
C TYR A 85 -7.18 5.75 5.49
N ARG A 86 -8.47 5.41 5.33
CA ARG A 86 -9.54 5.73 6.28
C ARG A 86 -9.81 4.49 7.14
N LYS A 87 -9.54 4.62 8.45
CA LYS A 87 -9.85 3.59 9.43
C LYS A 87 -11.37 3.40 9.56
N LYS A 88 -11.79 2.20 9.93
CA LYS A 88 -13.18 1.92 10.30
C LYS A 88 -13.60 2.86 11.44
N HIS A 89 -14.72 3.57 11.26
CA HIS A 89 -15.25 4.48 12.26
C HIS A 89 -16.78 4.38 12.32
N GLY A 90 -17.31 3.84 13.41
CA GLY A 90 -18.74 3.55 13.54
C GLY A 90 -19.22 2.60 12.44
N LEU A 91 -20.22 3.04 11.67
CA LEU A 91 -20.79 2.31 10.54
C LEU A 91 -19.96 2.44 9.25
N GLN A 92 -18.98 3.34 9.19
CA GLN A 92 -18.17 3.49 7.99
C GLN A 92 -17.07 2.42 7.98
N PRO A 93 -17.03 1.54 6.97
CA PRO A 93 -15.99 0.53 6.86
C PRO A 93 -14.63 1.15 6.53
N ALA A 94 -13.55 0.40 6.77
CA ALA A 94 -12.23 0.86 6.40
C ALA A 94 -12.08 0.88 4.88
N ARG A 95 -11.49 1.96 4.35
CA ARG A 95 -11.33 2.17 2.91
C ARG A 95 -10.03 2.90 2.58
N ILE A 96 -9.56 2.73 1.36
CA ILE A 96 -8.43 3.51 0.82
C ILE A 96 -8.98 4.46 -0.24
N GLU A 97 -8.58 5.72 -0.16
CA GLU A 97 -8.92 6.76 -1.13
C GLU A 97 -7.64 7.17 -1.86
N ILE A 98 -7.63 7.18 -3.21
CA ILE A 98 -6.46 7.58 -4.01
C ILE A 98 -6.86 8.71 -4.95
N ALA A 99 -6.17 9.85 -4.82
CA ALA A 99 -6.36 11.02 -5.67
C ALA A 99 -5.52 10.88 -6.95
N LEU A 100 -6.13 10.33 -8.00
CA LEU A 100 -5.51 10.14 -9.31
C LEU A 100 -5.22 11.47 -9.99
N GLY A 101 -5.97 12.54 -9.72
CA GLY A 101 -5.66 13.89 -10.19
C GLY A 101 -4.32 14.39 -9.67
N ASN A 102 -3.94 14.04 -8.44
CA ASN A 102 -2.63 14.41 -7.89
C ASN A 102 -1.48 13.54 -8.43
N ILE A 103 -1.77 12.30 -8.82
CA ILE A 103 -0.79 11.39 -9.42
C ILE A 103 -0.55 11.73 -10.89
N TYR A 104 -1.62 12.01 -11.65
CA TYR A 104 -1.58 12.16 -13.11
C TYR A 104 -1.78 13.59 -13.62
N GLY A 105 -2.23 14.52 -12.78
CA GLY A 105 -2.58 15.88 -13.17
C GLY A 105 -1.41 16.86 -13.26
N THR A 106 -0.32 16.63 -12.52
CA THR A 106 0.78 17.61 -12.42
C THR A 106 1.76 17.56 -13.61
N SER A 107 1.87 16.41 -14.28
CA SER A 107 2.77 16.23 -15.44
C SER A 107 2.18 15.28 -16.49
N PRO A 108 1.14 15.71 -17.23
CA PRO A 108 0.53 14.88 -18.28
C PRO A 108 1.57 14.47 -19.34
N PHE A 109 2.57 15.32 -19.62
CA PHE A 109 3.55 15.04 -20.67
C PHE A 109 4.48 13.86 -20.31
N ILE A 110 5.10 13.88 -19.12
CA ILE A 110 6.04 12.83 -18.68
C ILE A 110 5.31 11.51 -18.39
N LEU A 111 4.12 11.58 -17.81
CA LEU A 111 3.32 10.41 -17.46
C LEU A 111 2.62 9.79 -18.69
N CYS A 112 2.39 10.59 -19.75
CA CYS A 112 1.96 10.10 -21.06
C CYS A 112 3.13 9.49 -21.84
N LEU A 113 4.34 10.08 -21.78
CA LEU A 113 5.52 9.54 -22.46
C LEU A 113 6.02 8.23 -21.81
N ILE A 114 5.91 8.13 -20.48
CA ILE A 114 6.34 6.97 -19.70
C ILE A 114 5.14 6.45 -18.89
N PRO A 115 4.17 5.76 -19.54
CA PRO A 115 3.00 5.21 -18.86
C PRO A 115 3.38 4.24 -17.73
N LEU A 116 4.60 3.68 -17.79
CA LEU A 116 5.16 2.87 -16.72
C LEU A 116 5.45 3.68 -15.44
N ALA A 117 5.97 4.91 -15.54
CA ALA A 117 6.25 5.76 -14.39
C ALA A 117 4.97 6.08 -13.61
N GLY A 118 3.88 6.36 -14.32
CA GLY A 118 2.57 6.55 -13.74
C GLY A 118 2.01 5.32 -13.04
N LYS A 119 2.20 4.12 -13.62
CA LYS A 119 1.82 2.85 -12.97
C LYS A 119 2.66 2.56 -11.73
N LEU A 120 3.94 2.92 -11.75
CA LEU A 120 4.87 2.77 -10.63
C LEU A 120 4.51 3.68 -9.47
N LEU A 121 4.25 4.95 -9.75
CA LEU A 121 3.84 5.91 -8.74
C LEU A 121 2.51 5.49 -8.10
N TYR A 122 1.54 5.10 -8.92
CA TYR A 122 0.26 4.55 -8.42
C TYR A 122 0.46 3.31 -7.54
N ALA A 123 1.28 2.35 -7.98
CA ALA A 123 1.58 1.15 -7.19
C ALA A 123 2.23 1.48 -5.84
N LYS A 124 3.18 2.42 -5.83
CA LYS A 124 3.83 2.90 -4.61
C LYS A 124 2.81 3.46 -3.62
N VAL A 125 1.92 4.35 -4.08
CA VAL A 125 0.87 4.96 -3.26
C VAL A 125 -0.09 3.89 -2.75
N LEU A 126 -0.62 3.04 -3.63
CA LEU A 126 -1.56 1.98 -3.24
C LEU A 126 -0.96 1.06 -2.16
N PHE A 127 0.26 0.57 -2.35
CA PHE A 127 0.89 -0.30 -1.35
C PHE A 127 1.27 0.43 -0.07
N HIS A 128 1.57 1.73 -0.13
CA HIS A 128 1.80 2.55 1.06
C HIS A 128 0.54 2.62 1.93
N GLU A 129 -0.61 2.93 1.33
CA GLU A 129 -1.89 2.97 2.06
C GLU A 129 -2.30 1.60 2.61
N ILE A 130 -2.06 0.51 1.86
CA ILE A 130 -2.24 -0.85 2.36
C ILE A 130 -1.29 -1.12 3.54
N GLY A 131 -0.07 -0.59 3.50
CA GLY A 131 0.89 -0.66 4.59
C GLY A 131 0.32 -0.01 5.87
N HIS A 132 -0.27 1.18 5.75
CA HIS A 132 -0.97 1.83 6.86
C HIS A 132 -2.17 1.02 7.40
N HIS A 133 -2.93 0.42 6.50
CA HIS A 133 -4.02 -0.48 6.87
C HIS A 133 -3.50 -1.69 7.64
N TYR A 134 -2.57 -2.45 7.08
CA TYR A 134 -2.01 -3.64 7.71
C TYR A 134 -1.32 -3.33 9.04
N GLN A 135 -0.60 -2.20 9.10
CA GLN A 135 0.04 -1.75 10.32
C GLN A 135 -0.97 -1.58 11.47
N TYR A 136 -2.15 -1.03 11.17
CA TYR A 136 -3.19 -0.85 12.18
C TYR A 136 -3.63 -2.16 12.82
N PHE A 137 -3.60 -3.27 12.08
CA PHE A 137 -3.88 -4.61 12.60
C PHE A 137 -2.69 -5.24 13.31
N THR A 138 -1.46 -4.90 12.94
CA THR A 138 -0.26 -5.35 13.65
C THR A 138 0.01 -4.46 14.86
N HIS A 139 -0.33 -4.93 16.06
CA HIS A 139 -0.18 -4.20 17.34
C HIS A 139 1.28 -3.88 17.75
N SER A 140 2.27 -4.10 16.88
CA SER A 140 3.69 -4.05 17.20
C SER A 140 4.42 -2.80 16.69
N VAL A 141 3.76 -1.92 15.94
CA VAL A 141 4.42 -0.74 15.33
C VAL A 141 3.93 0.54 15.99
N SER A 142 4.86 1.31 16.57
CA SER A 142 4.52 2.57 17.21
C SER A 142 4.06 3.62 16.19
N LYS A 143 3.32 4.65 16.65
CA LYS A 143 2.87 5.75 15.78
C LYS A 143 4.04 6.50 15.13
N LYS A 144 5.20 6.54 15.78
CA LYS A 144 6.43 7.19 15.27
C LYS A 144 7.05 6.39 14.11
N GLU A 145 6.88 5.07 14.11
CA GLU A 145 7.46 4.18 13.09
C GLU A 145 6.47 3.86 11.95
N ALA A 146 5.23 4.34 12.08
CA ALA A 146 4.12 4.04 11.19
C ALA A 146 4.40 4.39 9.73
N GLU A 147 4.91 5.60 9.51
CA GLU A 147 5.24 6.11 8.18
C GLU A 147 6.38 5.30 7.55
N GLY A 148 7.45 5.04 8.32
CA GLY A 148 8.57 4.23 7.86
C GLY A 148 8.18 2.78 7.55
N PHE A 149 7.25 2.20 8.33
CA PHE A 149 6.69 0.89 8.03
C PHE A 149 5.91 0.90 6.72
N ALA A 150 4.97 1.85 6.55
CA ALA A 150 4.17 1.97 5.34
C ALA A 150 5.04 2.25 4.11
N GLU A 151 6.07 3.09 4.23
CA GLU A 151 7.02 3.36 3.16
C GLU A 151 7.80 2.09 2.76
N ASN A 152 8.37 1.37 3.73
CA ASN A 152 9.11 0.14 3.47
C ASN A 152 8.21 -0.96 2.88
N TYR A 153 6.99 -1.09 3.40
CA TYR A 153 5.98 -1.99 2.88
C TYR A 153 5.64 -1.67 1.43
N GLY A 154 5.41 -0.38 1.14
CA GLY A 154 5.14 0.15 -0.19
C GLY A 154 6.27 -0.18 -1.17
N LYS A 155 7.53 0.11 -0.81
CA LYS A 155 8.71 -0.19 -1.63
C LYS A 155 8.82 -1.70 -1.94
N ARG A 156 8.71 -2.56 -0.92
CA ARG A 156 8.85 -4.02 -1.07
C ARG A 156 7.79 -4.61 -2.01
N HIS A 157 6.52 -4.25 -1.84
CA HIS A 157 5.44 -4.79 -2.66
C HIS A 157 5.42 -4.17 -4.06
N THR A 158 5.80 -2.90 -4.20
CA THR A 158 5.99 -2.26 -5.51
C THR A 158 7.00 -3.05 -6.33
N VAL A 159 8.22 -3.28 -5.81
CA VAL A 159 9.28 -4.01 -6.51
C VAL A 159 8.86 -5.43 -6.87
N LYS A 160 8.14 -6.13 -5.98
CA LYS A 160 7.61 -7.48 -6.27
C LYS A 160 6.59 -7.46 -7.40
N ALA A 161 5.60 -6.56 -7.35
CA ALA A 161 4.53 -6.48 -8.32
C ALA A 161 5.01 -6.09 -9.73
N ILE A 162 6.06 -5.26 -9.80
CA ILE A 162 6.61 -4.74 -11.06
C ILE A 162 7.86 -5.49 -11.52
N LYS A 163 8.30 -6.55 -10.82
CA LYS A 163 9.53 -7.28 -11.17
C LYS A 163 9.54 -7.64 -12.67
N GLY A 164 8.42 -8.13 -13.19
CA GLY A 164 8.26 -8.40 -14.62
C GLY A 164 8.39 -7.17 -15.53
N TRP A 165 7.95 -5.99 -15.10
CA TRP A 165 8.12 -4.74 -15.86
C TRP A 165 9.55 -4.21 -15.80
N LEU A 166 10.24 -4.35 -14.66
CA LEU A 166 11.65 -4.01 -14.53
C LEU A 166 12.54 -4.88 -15.43
N TYR A 167 12.16 -6.14 -15.64
CA TYR A 167 12.82 -7.00 -16.64
C TYR A 167 12.70 -6.45 -18.06
N VAL A 168 11.54 -5.88 -18.43
CA VAL A 168 11.33 -5.26 -19.75
C VAL A 168 12.15 -3.97 -19.93
N LEU A 169 12.42 -3.23 -18.86
CA LEU A 169 13.28 -2.04 -18.89
C LEU A 169 14.78 -2.35 -18.81
N ARG A 170 15.17 -3.60 -18.54
CA ARG A 170 16.57 -4.03 -18.41
C ARG A 170 17.48 -3.64 -19.60
N PRO A 171 17.05 -3.68 -20.88
CA PRO A 171 17.90 -3.23 -22.00
C PRO A 171 18.15 -1.72 -22.04
N LEU A 172 17.36 -0.89 -21.33
CA LEU A 172 17.50 0.58 -21.30
C LEU A 172 18.42 1.07 -20.17
N ARG A 173 18.90 0.18 -19.30
CA ARG A 173 19.84 0.49 -18.21
C ARG A 173 21.09 1.29 -18.62
N PRO A 174 21.78 1.00 -19.74
CA PRO A 174 22.95 1.78 -20.14
C PRO A 174 22.60 3.25 -20.46
N ALA A 175 21.44 3.51 -21.09
CA ALA A 175 20.99 4.86 -21.39
C ALA A 175 20.62 5.65 -20.13
N ILE A 176 19.96 5.02 -19.15
CA ILE A 176 19.65 5.64 -17.86
C ILE A 176 20.92 6.02 -17.10
N ARG A 177 21.94 5.15 -17.12
CA ARG A 177 23.23 5.43 -16.48
C ARG A 177 23.94 6.63 -17.12
N TRP A 178 23.85 6.77 -18.45
CA TRP A 178 24.44 7.87 -19.21
C TRP A 178 23.74 9.22 -18.94
N ILE A 179 22.40 9.22 -18.81
CA ILE A 179 21.63 10.43 -18.47
C ILE A 179 21.95 10.90 -17.04
N ASN A 180 22.04 9.98 -16.07
CA ASN A 180 22.39 10.36 -14.69
C ASN A 180 23.80 10.95 -14.61
N SER A 181 24.78 10.41 -15.35
CA SER A 181 26.13 11.02 -15.40
C SER A 181 26.17 12.41 -16.03
N LYS A 182 25.10 12.86 -16.68
CA LYS A 182 24.97 14.19 -17.29
C LYS A 182 24.18 15.19 -16.44
N LEU A 183 23.53 14.73 -15.38
CA LEU A 183 22.75 15.56 -14.45
C LEU A 183 23.53 15.90 -13.17
N ASP A 184 24.59 15.16 -12.89
CA ASP A 184 25.52 15.37 -11.77
C ASP A 184 26.72 16.27 -12.16
N ASP A 185 26.77 16.75 -13.42
CA ASP A 185 27.70 17.76 -13.97
C ASP A 185 27.00 19.12 -14.08
#